data_AF-A0A077XX32-F1
#
_entry.id   AF-A0A077XX32-F1
#
_cell.length_a   1.000
_cell.length_b   1.000
_cell.length_c   1.000
_cell.angle_alpha   90.00
_cell.angle_beta   90.00
_cell.angle_gamma   90.00
#
_symmetry.space_group_name_H-M   'P 1'
#
loop_
_entity.id
_entity.type
_entity.pdbx_description
1 polymer ?
#
loop_
_entity_poly.entity_id
_entity_poly.type
_entity_poly.pdbx_seq_one_letter_code
_entity_poly.pdbx_strand_id
1 'polypeptide(L)' 'MIVTSTNNIEGREVLRYFDPISATAVIGVNALSEIGARFVVFASHFFSGFLGARCGNYENK' A
#
# COMPACT_ATOMS: atom_id res chain seq x y z
N MET A 1 5.05 18.91 -7.60
CA MET A 1 5.33 18.93 -6.15
C MET A 1 6.03 17.62 -5.82
N ILE A 2 7.24 17.67 -5.24
CA ILE A 2 7.96 16.46 -4.79
C ILE A 2 7.64 16.30 -3.31
N VAL A 3 7.13 15.12 -2.92
CA VAL A 3 6.85 14.76 -1.53
C VAL A 3 7.64 13.50 -1.22
N THR A 4 8.44 13.53 -0.17
CA THR A 4 9.31 12.42 0.22
C THR A 4 9.28 12.25 1.73
N SER A 5 9.47 11.01 2.18
CA SER A 5 9.70 10.68 3.59
C SER A 5 11.17 10.82 4.00
N THR A 6 12.07 11.03 3.03
CA THR A 6 13.49 11.29 3.27
C THR A 6 13.70 12.74 3.70
N ASN A 7 14.78 12.99 4.45
CA ASN A 7 15.08 14.35 4.92
C ASN A 7 15.57 15.29 3.81
N ASN A 8 16.03 14.74 2.68
CA ASN A 8 16.64 15.49 1.58
C ASN A 8 16.23 14.93 0.22
N ILE A 9 16.40 15.75 -0.81
CA ILE A 9 16.26 15.38 -2.22
C ILE A 9 17.67 15.31 -2.82
N GLU A 10 18.13 14.12 -3.17
CA GLU A 10 19.47 13.96 -3.76
C GLU A 10 19.60 14.75 -5.07
N GLY A 11 20.76 15.39 -5.28
CA GLY A 11 21.03 16.21 -6.46
C GLY A 11 20.28 17.56 -6.48
N ARG A 12 19.64 17.96 -5.38
CA ARG A 12 19.00 19.27 -5.24
C ARG A 12 19.27 19.88 -3.86
N GLU A 13 19.65 21.16 -3.84
CA GLU A 13 19.77 21.92 -2.59
C GLU A 13 18.45 22.58 -2.21
N VAL A 14 18.11 22.53 -0.91
CA VAL A 14 16.93 23.20 -0.37
C VAL A 14 17.29 24.67 -0.09
N LEU A 15 16.75 25.59 -0.88
CA LEU A 15 17.02 27.03 -0.74
C LEU A 15 16.36 27.65 0.50
N ARG A 16 15.17 27.17 0.86
CA ARG A 16 14.38 27.64 2.01
C ARG A 16 13.49 26.52 2.53
N TYR A 17 13.46 26.35 3.85
CA TYR A 17 12.46 25.53 4.53
C TYR A 17 11.23 26.38 4.85
N PHE A 18 10.05 25.81 4.65
CA PHE A 18 8.79 26.38 5.12
C PHE A 18 8.42 25.73 6.45
N ASP A 19 7.49 26.37 7.18
CA ASP A 19 6.95 25.79 8.41
C ASP A 19 6.34 24.41 8.15
N PRO A 20 6.37 23.49 9.14
CA PRO A 20 5.81 22.15 8.98
C PRO A 20 4.33 22.21 8.58
N ILE A 21 3.98 21.50 7.49
CA ILE A 21 2.60 21.37 7.01
C ILE A 21 2.09 20.00 7.41
N SER A 22 0.97 19.94 8.11
CA SER A 22 0.29 18.70 8.46
C SER A 22 -1.18 18.75 8.07
N ALA A 23 -1.70 17.61 7.63
CA ALA A 23 -3.11 17.40 7.37
C ALA A 23 -3.53 16.07 7.97
N THR A 24 -4.62 16.06 8.73
CA THR A 24 -5.16 14.86 9.34
C THR A 24 -6.52 14.56 8.73
N ALA A 25 -6.72 13.32 8.30
CA ALA A 25 -8.01 12.82 7.86
C ALA A 25 -8.46 11.69 8.79
N VAL A 26 -9.72 11.73 9.22
CA VAL A 26 -10.33 10.69 10.05
C VAL A 26 -11.14 9.78 9.15
N ILE A 27 -10.76 8.50 9.10
CA ILE A 27 -11.50 7.49 8.33
C ILE A 27 -12.52 6.85 9.26
N GLY A 28 -13.81 6.94 8.89
CA GLY A 28 -14.89 6.31 9.64
C GLY A 28 -14.85 4.78 9.56
N VAL A 29 -15.37 4.12 10.59
CA VAL A 29 -15.35 2.65 10.73
C VAL A 29 -15.91 1.92 9.50
N ASN A 30 -16.94 2.47 8.88
CA ASN A 30 -17.55 1.88 7.68
C ASN A 30 -16.59 1.86 6.48
N ALA A 31 -15.84 2.95 6.26
CA ALA A 31 -14.84 3.04 5.19
C ALA A 31 -13.62 2.15 5.48
N LEU A 32 -13.21 2.06 6.75
CA LEU A 32 -12.16 1.13 7.20
C LEU A 32 -12.55 -0.33 6.98
N SER A 33 -13.81 -0.70 7.26
CA SER A 33 -14.32 -2.06 7.04
C SER A 33 -14.34 -2.43 5.56
N GLU A 34 -14.71 -1.50 4.67
CA GLU A 34 -14.72 -1.72 3.22
C GLU A 34 -13.30 -1.81 2.64
N ILE A 35 -12.39 -0.94 3.07
CA ILE A 35 -10.97 -0.99 2.69
C ILE A 35 -10.33 -2.28 3.19
N GLY A 36 -10.60 -2.67 4.45
CA GLY A 36 -10.11 -3.91 5.05
C GLY A 36 -10.61 -5.14 4.30
N ALA A 37 -11.91 -5.20 3.97
CA ALA A 37 -12.48 -6.30 3.19
C ALA A 37 -11.82 -6.41 1.80
N ARG A 38 -11.61 -5.28 1.11
CA ARG A 38 -10.94 -5.25 -0.19
C ARG A 38 -9.46 -5.63 -0.09
N PHE A 39 -8.77 -5.23 0.97
CA PHE A 39 -7.39 -5.63 1.23
C PHE A 39 -7.26 -7.13 1.50
N VAL A 40 -8.17 -7.72 2.28
CA VAL A 40 -8.20 -9.16 2.55
C VAL A 40 -8.48 -9.96 1.28
N VAL A 41 -9.39 -9.51 0.41
CA VAL A 41 -9.65 -10.14 -0.89
C VAL A 41 -8.45 -10.00 -1.84
N PHE A 42 -7.82 -8.83 -1.88
CA PHE A 42 -6.61 -8.62 -2.68
C PHE A 42 -5.46 -9.50 -2.20
N ALA A 43 -5.23 -9.55 -0.88
CA ALA A 43 -4.22 -10.40 -0.27
C ALA A 43 -4.53 -11.87 -0.52
N SER A 44 -5.76 -12.35 -0.32
CA SER A 44 -6.11 -13.75 -0.57
C SER A 44 -5.91 -14.16 -2.01
N HIS A 45 -6.24 -13.30 -2.98
CA HIS A 45 -6.05 -13.56 -4.41
C HIS A 45 -4.57 -13.47 -4.84
N PHE A 46 -3.83 -12.52 -4.29
CA PHE A 46 -2.39 -12.36 -4.55
C PHE A 46 -1.59 -13.51 -3.93
N PHE A 47 -1.90 -13.89 -2.68
CA PHE A 47 -1.24 -14.99 -1.98
C PHE A 47 -1.71 -16.37 -2.47
N SER A 48 -2.95 -16.55 -2.94
CA SER A 48 -3.37 -17.79 -3.58
C SER A 48 -2.70 -18.00 -4.94
N GLY A 49 -2.50 -16.93 -5.72
CA GLY A 49 -1.70 -17.01 -6.96
C GLY A 49 -0.21 -17.24 -6.71
N PHE A 50 0.35 -16.61 -5.68
CA PHE A 50 1.78 -16.68 -5.36
C PHE A 50 2.18 -17.97 -4.62
N LEU A 51 1.35 -18.48 -3.71
CA LEU A 51 1.60 -19.71 -2.95
C LEU A 51 0.88 -20.95 -3.53
N GLY A 52 -0.20 -20.76 -4.29
CA GLY A 52 -1.01 -21.84 -4.89
C GLY A 52 -0.55 -22.32 -6.27
N ALA A 53 0.47 -21.68 -6.88
CA ALA A 53 1.11 -22.20 -8.08
C ALA A 53 1.82 -23.57 -7.88
N ARG A 54 1.77 -24.14 -6.68
CA ARG A 54 2.32 -25.46 -6.33
C ARG A 54 1.28 -26.56 -6.05
N CYS A 55 0.02 -26.41 -6.45
CA CYS A 55 -0.96 -27.51 -6.36
C CYS A 55 -1.66 -27.78 -7.70
N GLY A 56 -0.88 -27.93 -8.77
CA GLY A 56 -1.34 -28.64 -9.96
C GLY A 56 -1.10 -30.14 -9.77
N ASN A 57 -2.14 -30.88 -9.36
CA ASN A 57 -2.34 -32.29 -9.68
C ASN A 57 -3.68 -32.76 -9.11
N TYR A 58 -4.71 -32.75 -9.95
CA TYR A 58 -5.77 -33.75 -9.84
C TYR A 58 -5.81 -34.51 -11.16
N GLU A 59 -5.17 -35.69 -11.10
CA GLU A 59 -5.47 -36.91 -11.85
C GLU A 59 -5.58 -36.81 -13.38
N ASN A 60 -4.50 -37.23 -14.03
CA ASN A 60 -4.56 -37.88 -15.33
C ASN A 60 -5.20 -39.27 -15.14
N LYS A 61 -6.47 -39.41 -15.53
CA LYS A 61 -7.11 -40.67 -15.93
C LYS A 61 -8.03 -40.41 -17.10
#